data_AF-A0A381WY21-F1
#
_entry.id   AF-A0A381WY21-F1
#
_cell.length_a   1.000
_cell.length_b   1.000
_cell.length_c   1.000
_cell.angle_alpha   90.00
_cell.angle_beta   90.00
_cell.angle_gamma   90.00
#
_symmetry.space_group_name_H-M   'P 1'
#
loop_
_entity.id
_entity.type
_entity.pdbx_description
1 polymer ?
#
loop_
_entity_poly.entity_id
_entity_poly.type
_entity_poly.pdbx_seq_one_letter_code
_entity_poly.pdbx_strand_id
1 'polypeptide(L)'
;MKIHLFLPPVHMHDAICERYKHILNTVDHKEHEKRVYIRGHDEFEVLRELPYATIDGKPKSFDNFWKEVIGEKELDTGEEEDGD
;
A
#
# COMPACT_ATOMS: atom_id res chain seq x y z
N MET A 1 0.15 -10.65 -3.39
CA MET A 1 0.27 -9.19 -3.45
C MET A 1 1.39 -8.73 -2.52
N LYS A 2 2.27 -7.83 -2.98
CA LYS A 2 3.32 -7.22 -2.16
C LYS A 2 2.91 -5.80 -1.79
N ILE A 3 2.74 -5.54 -0.49
CA ILE A 3 2.37 -4.23 0.02
C ILE A 3 3.54 -3.63 0.79
N HIS A 4 3.98 -2.46 0.37
CA HIS A 4 4.95 -1.67 1.13
C HIS A 4 4.34 -0.34 1.55
N LEU A 5 4.46 -0.01 2.83
CA LEU A 5 4.01 1.25 3.39
C LEU A 5 5.23 2.11 3.74
N PHE A 6 5.27 3.33 3.23
CA PHE A 6 6.33 4.29 3.47
C PHE A 6 5.81 5.42 4.33
N LEU A 7 6.45 5.64 5.47
CA LEU A 7 6.02 6.60 6.47
C LEU A 7 7.06 7.71 6.67
N PRO A 8 6.62 8.92 7.05
CA PRO A 8 7.52 9.96 7.52
C PRO A 8 8.23 9.54 8.82
N PRO A 9 9.19 10.33 9.33
CA PRO A 9 9.78 10.09 10.64
C PRO A 9 8.70 9.98 11.73
N VAL A 10 8.94 9.14 12.74
CA VAL A 10 7.94 8.79 13.78
C VAL A 10 7.32 10.02 14.46
N HIS A 11 8.11 11.05 14.71
CA HIS A 11 7.65 12.29 15.37
C HIS A 11 6.71 13.14 14.49
N MET A 12 6.59 12.83 13.19
CA MET A 12 5.66 13.47 12.26
C MET A 12 4.46 12.56 11.93
N HIS A 13 4.31 11.41 12.60
CA HIS A 13 3.17 10.54 12.35
C HIS A 13 1.89 11.22 12.82
N ASP A 14 0.88 11.19 11.96
CA ASP A 14 -0.41 11.80 12.16
C ASP A 14 -1.54 10.78 11.93
N ALA A 15 -2.77 11.27 11.89
CA ALA A 15 -3.95 10.43 11.70
C ALA A 15 -3.92 9.64 10.38
N ILE A 16 -3.34 10.17 9.29
CA ILE A 16 -3.29 9.45 8.01
C ILE A 16 -2.29 8.29 8.09
N CYS A 17 -1.16 8.48 8.78
CA CYS A 17 -0.19 7.41 9.05
C CYS A 17 -0.84 6.23 9.79
N GLU A 18 -1.62 6.53 10.84
CA GLU A 18 -2.31 5.50 11.62
C GLU A 18 -3.40 4.78 10.81
N ARG A 19 -4.10 5.48 9.91
CA ARG A 19 -5.06 4.84 8.99
C ARG A 19 -4.38 3.85 8.05
N TYR A 20 -3.25 4.21 7.46
CA TYR A 20 -2.48 3.28 6.61
C TYR A 20 -2.02 2.04 7.39
N LYS A 21 -1.47 2.23 8.59
CA LYS A 21 -1.06 1.12 9.47
C LYS A 21 -2.24 0.22 9.82
N HIS A 22 -3.39 0.82 10.16
CA HIS A 22 -4.60 0.08 10.47
C HIS A 22 -5.01 -0.85 9.32
N ILE A 23 -5.09 -0.31 8.10
CA ILE A 23 -5.41 -1.10 6.89
C ILE A 23 -4.39 -2.21 6.67
N LEU A 24 -3.09 -1.91 6.76
CA LEU A 24 -2.05 -2.91 6.56
C LEU A 24 -2.13 -4.05 7.60
N ASN A 25 -2.62 -3.75 8.80
CA ASN A 25 -2.85 -4.73 9.85
C ASN A 25 -4.07 -5.61 9.59
N THR A 26 -5.06 -5.17 8.82
CA THR A 26 -6.22 -6.02 8.45
C THR A 26 -5.88 -7.04 7.35
N VAL A 27 -4.77 -6.85 6.64
CA VAL A 27 -4.31 -7.78 5.59
C VAL A 27 -3.66 -9.03 6.20
N ASP A 28 -4.09 -10.22 5.77
CA ASP A 28 -3.46 -11.47 6.18
C ASP A 28 -2.01 -11.55 5.66
N HIS A 29 -1.09 -11.75 6.60
CA HIS A 29 0.34 -11.82 6.36
C HIS A 29 0.80 -13.19 5.84
N LYS A 30 -0.06 -14.21 5.92
CA LYS A 30 0.25 -15.55 5.38
C LYS A 30 0.10 -15.60 3.86
N GLU A 31 -0.80 -14.78 3.31
CA GLU A 31 -1.10 -14.73 1.88
C GLU A 31 -0.42 -13.55 1.18
N HIS A 32 -0.03 -12.52 1.92
CA HIS A 32 0.50 -11.28 1.36
C HIS A 32 1.77 -10.81 2.09
N GLU A 33 2.78 -10.44 1.31
CA GLU A 33 4.02 -9.85 1.82
C GLU A 33 3.74 -8.39 2.20
N LYS A 34 3.91 -8.05 3.48
CA LYS A 34 3.72 -6.68 3.97
C LYS A 34 4.96 -6.15 4.67
N ARG A 35 5.39 -4.94 4.30
CA ARG A 35 6.54 -4.27 4.92
C ARG A 35 6.28 -2.79 5.15
N VAL A 36 6.77 -2.28 6.27
CA VAL A 36 6.70 -0.87 6.64
C VAL A 36 8.12 -0.31 6.65
N TYR A 37 8.29 0.86 6.05
CA TYR A 37 9.54 1.61 6.02
C TYR A 37 9.32 2.97 6.65
N ILE A 38 10.19 3.37 7.57
CA ILE A 38 10.07 4.64 8.31
C ILE A 38 11.30 5.50 8.02
N ARG A 39 11.08 6.72 7.51
CA ARG A 39 12.17 7.62 7.17
C ARG A 39 13.04 7.92 8.40
N GLY A 40 14.34 7.73 8.25
CA GLY A 40 15.33 7.90 9.33
C GLY A 40 15.61 6.64 10.15
N HIS A 41 14.78 5.59 10.01
CA HIS A 41 15.06 4.25 10.53
C HIS A 41 15.48 3.30 9.41
N ASP A 42 14.84 3.40 8.25
CA ASP A 42 15.11 2.60 7.07
C ASP A 42 15.64 3.48 5.93
N GLU A 43 16.51 2.90 5.10
CA GLU A 43 16.95 3.50 3.84
C GLU A 43 16.00 3.08 2.71
N PHE A 44 15.34 4.06 2.08
CA PHE A 44 14.48 3.85 0.92
C PHE A 44 14.37 5.11 0.07
N GLU A 45 14.05 4.93 -1.21
CA GLU A 45 13.76 6.04 -2.12
C GLU A 45 12.31 6.51 -1.99
N VAL A 46 12.15 7.82 -1.91
CA VAL A 46 10.84 8.46 -1.79
C VAL A 46 10.30 8.74 -3.20
N LEU A 47 9.32 7.96 -3.63
CA LEU A 47 8.70 8.12 -4.95
C LEU A 47 7.60 9.19 -4.95
N ARG A 48 7.04 9.51 -3.78
CA ARG A 48 5.93 10.45 -3.57
C ARG A 48 6.01 11.06 -2.17
N GLU A 49 5.22 12.11 -1.93
CA GLU A 49 5.05 12.67 -0.59
C GLU A 49 4.58 11.58 0.40
N LEU A 50 5.23 11.54 1.58
CA LEU A 50 4.92 10.59 2.64
C LEU A 50 3.75 11.11 3.48
N PRO A 51 2.84 10.23 3.95
CA PRO A 51 2.86 8.78 3.78
C PRO A 51 2.20 8.29 2.48
N TYR A 52 2.72 7.19 1.92
CA TYR A 52 2.08 6.47 0.83
C TYR A 52 2.34 4.97 0.90
N ALA A 53 1.52 4.18 0.22
CA ALA A 53 1.72 2.74 0.06
C ALA A 53 1.96 2.37 -1.40
N THR A 54 2.64 1.26 -1.65
CA THR A 54 2.74 0.63 -2.96
C THR A 54 2.10 -0.75 -2.93
N ILE A 55 1.38 -1.08 -3.98
CA ILE A 55 0.89 -2.44 -4.26
C ILE A 55 1.66 -2.94 -5.49
N ASP A 56 2.40 -4.03 -5.33
CA ASP A 56 3.27 -4.63 -6.36
C ASP A 56 4.20 -3.59 -7.01
N GLY A 57 4.78 -2.73 -6.17
CA GLY A 57 5.71 -1.65 -6.57
C GLY A 57 5.04 -0.39 -7.14
N LYS A 58 3.74 -0.42 -7.44
CA LYS A 58 3.00 0.75 -7.95
C LYS A 58 2.49 1.61 -6.80
N PRO A 59 2.88 2.89 -6.69
CA PRO A 59 2.44 3.70 -5.57
C PRO A 59 0.97 4.10 -5.72
N LYS A 60 0.26 4.14 -4.60
CA LYS A 60 -1.18 4.38 -4.50
C LYS A 60 -1.45 5.56 -3.56
N SER A 61 -2.47 6.34 -3.87
CA SER A 61 -3.07 7.26 -2.89
C SER A 61 -3.80 6.45 -1.83
N PHE A 62 -4.13 7.09 -0.71
CA PHE A 62 -4.84 6.43 0.39
C PHE A 62 -6.16 5.80 -0.07
N ASP A 63 -6.99 6.54 -0.83
CA ASP A 63 -8.29 6.04 -1.27
C ASP A 63 -8.17 4.84 -2.22
N ASN A 64 -7.20 4.86 -3.14
CA ASN A 64 -6.96 3.74 -4.04
C ASN A 64 -6.40 2.53 -3.28
N PHE A 65 -5.49 2.76 -2.33
CA PHE A 65 -4.96 1.72 -1.47
C PHE A 65 -6.07 1.05 -0.64
N TRP A 66 -6.95 1.85 -0.02
CA TRP A 66 -8.11 1.37 0.72
C TRP A 66 -8.99 0.48 -0.16
N LYS A 67 -9.39 0.97 -1.34
CA LYS A 67 -10.26 0.23 -2.26
C LYS A 67 -9.64 -1.08 -2.73
N GLU A 68 -8.34 -1.08 -3.07
CA GLU A 68 -7.64 -2.27 -3.55
C GLU A 68 -7.38 -3.30 -2.45
N VAL A 69 -7.14 -2.87 -1.21
CA VAL A 69 -6.84 -3.77 -0.08
C VAL A 69 -8.10 -4.30 0.61
N ILE A 70 -9.11 -3.45 0.80
CA ILE A 70 -10.36 -3.83 1.48
C ILE A 70 -11.39 -4.42 0.50
N GLY A 71 -11.21 -4.23 -0.82
CA GLY A 71 -11.98 -4.95 -1.84
C GLY A 71 -13.20 -4.21 -2.39
N GLU A 72 -13.18 -2.87 -2.50
CA GLU A 72 -14.18 -2.15 -3.30
C GLU A 72 -13.86 -2.14 -4.81
N LYS A 73 -12.77 -2.79 -5.22
CA LYS A 73 -12.47 -2.99 -6.64
C LYS A 73 -12.57 -4.47 -6.93
N GLU A 74 -13.66 -4.88 -7.57
CA GLU A 74 -13.64 -6.07 -8.43
C GLU A 74 -12.41 -5.91 -9.33
N LEU A 75 -11.43 -6.80 -9.17
CA LEU A 75 -10.32 -6.88 -10.08
C LEU A 75 -10.95 -7.10 -11.45
N ASP A 76 -10.77 -6.15 -12.37
CA ASP A 76 -11.00 -6.37 -13.79
C ASP A 76 -10.25 -7.64 -14.16
N THR A 77 -10.95 -8.77 -14.17
CA THR A 77 -10.56 -9.96 -14.89
C THR A 77 -10.59 -9.53 -16.33
N GLY A 78 -9.43 -9.10 -16.84
CA GLY A 78 -9.24 -8.93 -18.27
C GLY A 78 -9.62 -10.25 -18.94
N GLU A 79 -10.82 -10.28 -19.51
CA GLU A 79 -11.22 -11.29 -20.47
C GLU A 79 -10.16 -11.25 -21.58
N GLU A 80 -9.43 -12.34 -21.72
CA GLU A 80 -8.67 -12.64 -22.94
C GLU A 80 -9.71 -12.77 -24.06
N GLU A 81 -9.87 -11.72 -24.87
CA GLU A 81 -10.48 -11.85 -26.18
C GLU A 81 -9.44 -12.52 -27.10
N ASP A 82 -9.46 -13.86 -27.13
CA ASP A 82 -8.96 -14.64 -28.25
C ASP A 82 -9.73 -14.22 -29.50
N GLY A 83 -9.09 -13.42 -30.36
CA GLY A 83 -9.55 -13.12 -31.70
C GLY A 83 -9.17 -14.23 -32.67
N ASP A 84 -10.17 -14.98 -33.12
CA ASP A 84 -10.12 -15.92 -34.27
C ASP A 84 -10.12 -15.14 -35.61
#